data_AF-A0A428P4B1-F1
#
_entry.id   AF-A0A428P4B1-F1
#
_cell.length_a   1.000
_cell.length_b   1.000
_cell.length_c   1.000
_cell.angle_alpha   90.00
_cell.angle_beta   90.00
_cell.angle_gamma   90.00
#
_symmetry.space_group_name_H-M   'P 1'
#
loop_
_entity.id
_entity.type
_entity.pdbx_description
1 polymer ?
#
loop_
_entity_poly.entity_id
_entity_poly.type
_entity_poly.pdbx_seq_one_letter_code
_entity_poly.pdbx_strand_id
1 'polypeptide(L)'
;MPLPHPNSLVTTFSRALTSFQSSPDALRVLCTLPHVSSNPAPRPPSHPVRDLIILDSSFNPPTLAHAGMARSALQAHGSSRLMLLLSVNNADKAPKPASFPVRLGMMEALGRELVGEVEGLEVDVAVTTMPFFHDKARAIVQSGFYGDATQTFLAGFDTLVRIFNPKYYGEGGMRLALGPFFDTAKVRVTTRPDETWGGVEEQRAWLTGTKLGEVGGDDAWVGRVEIVEGDEGG
;
A
#
# COMPACT_ATOMS: atom_id res chain seq x y z
N MET A 1 7.18 -2.37 -26.47
CA MET A 1 7.18 -3.85 -26.40
C MET A 1 5.72 -4.32 -26.41
N PRO A 2 5.35 -5.42 -27.11
CA PRO A 2 3.97 -5.89 -27.10
C PRO A 2 3.50 -6.25 -25.68
N LEU A 3 2.24 -5.94 -25.37
CA LEU A 3 1.65 -6.24 -24.06
C LEU A 3 1.63 -7.75 -23.83
N PRO A 4 2.02 -8.25 -22.64
CA PRO A 4 1.90 -9.65 -22.33
C PRO A 4 0.42 -10.07 -22.36
N HIS A 5 0.14 -11.21 -22.99
CA HIS A 5 -1.22 -11.73 -23.09
C HIS A 5 -1.78 -12.02 -21.67
N PRO A 6 -3.04 -11.67 -21.35
CA PRO A 6 -3.61 -11.84 -20.00
C PRO A 6 -3.43 -13.23 -19.39
N ASN A 7 -3.66 -14.30 -20.17
CA ASN A 7 -3.46 -15.68 -19.71
C ASN A 7 -2.00 -16.00 -19.34
N SER A 8 -1.02 -15.37 -20.02
CA SER A 8 0.40 -15.52 -19.70
C SER A 8 0.75 -14.82 -18.38
N LEU A 9 0.19 -13.64 -18.14
CA LEU A 9 0.33 -12.92 -16.86
C LEU A 9 -0.23 -13.72 -15.70
N VAL A 10 -1.45 -14.25 -15.82
CA VAL A 10 -2.07 -15.07 -14.76
C VAL A 10 -1.22 -16.31 -14.47
N THR A 11 -0.71 -16.98 -15.51
CA THR A 11 0.18 -18.15 -15.33
C THR A 11 1.49 -17.76 -14.64
N THR A 12 2.05 -16.60 -14.98
CA THR A 12 3.27 -16.08 -14.36
C THR A 12 3.06 -15.75 -12.88
N PHE A 13 2.00 -15.01 -12.56
CA PHE A 13 1.66 -14.68 -11.18
C PHE A 13 1.24 -15.89 -10.35
N SER A 14 0.61 -16.89 -10.96
CA SER A 14 0.32 -18.17 -10.30
C SER A 14 1.60 -18.85 -9.83
N ARG A 15 2.59 -19.02 -10.73
CA ARG A 15 3.90 -19.61 -10.38
C ARG A 15 4.65 -18.78 -9.33
N ALA A 16 4.67 -17.46 -9.49
CA ALA A 16 5.35 -16.55 -8.57
C ALA A 16 4.72 -16.60 -7.16
N LEU A 17 3.39 -16.68 -7.08
CA LEU A 17 2.66 -16.79 -5.82
C LEU A 17 2.89 -18.15 -5.15
N THR A 18 2.85 -19.26 -5.88
CA THR A 18 3.18 -20.58 -5.33
C THR A 18 4.61 -20.61 -4.77
N SER A 19 5.56 -20.01 -5.50
CA SER A 19 6.94 -19.87 -5.02
C SER A 19 7.03 -19.02 -3.74
N PHE A 20 6.27 -17.93 -3.65
CA PHE A 20 6.24 -17.08 -2.46
C PHE A 20 5.65 -17.81 -1.25
N GLN A 21 4.50 -18.47 -1.42
CA GLN A 21 3.82 -19.23 -0.36
C GLN A 21 4.63 -20.43 0.14
N SER A 22 5.55 -20.94 -0.68
CA SER A 22 6.45 -22.04 -0.30
C SER A 22 7.78 -21.56 0.31
N SER A 23 7.96 -20.24 0.44
CA SER A 23 9.19 -19.63 0.97
C SER A 23 8.97 -19.02 2.36
N PRO A 24 10.03 -18.75 3.14
CA PRO A 24 9.92 -18.06 4.41
C PRO A 24 9.73 -16.53 4.27
N ASP A 25 9.70 -16.00 3.05
CA ASP A 25 9.70 -14.56 2.80
C ASP A 25 8.42 -13.88 3.32
N ALA A 26 8.58 -12.76 4.01
CA ALA A 26 7.46 -11.93 4.46
C ALA A 26 6.91 -11.02 3.36
N LEU A 27 7.74 -10.67 2.37
CA LEU A 27 7.44 -9.74 1.28
C LEU A 27 8.19 -10.18 0.03
N ARG A 28 7.56 -10.08 -1.14
CA ARG A 28 8.24 -10.25 -2.43
C ARG A 28 7.69 -9.31 -3.49
N VAL A 29 8.59 -8.60 -4.17
CA VAL A 29 8.27 -7.89 -5.42
C VAL A 29 8.22 -8.93 -6.54
N LEU A 30 7.07 -9.04 -7.21
CA LEU A 30 6.84 -10.03 -8.27
C LEU A 30 7.26 -9.49 -9.65
N CYS A 31 6.98 -8.21 -9.90
CA CYS A 31 7.44 -7.51 -11.09
C CYS A 31 7.51 -6.00 -10.90
N THR A 32 8.29 -5.36 -11.78
CA THR A 32 8.39 -3.90 -11.88
C THR A 32 7.96 -3.44 -13.27
N LEU A 33 7.08 -2.45 -13.33
CA LEU A 33 6.68 -1.72 -14.53
C LEU A 33 7.50 -0.42 -14.67
N PRO A 34 7.77 0.05 -15.90
CA PRO A 34 7.47 -0.62 -17.17
C PRO A 34 8.28 -1.91 -17.35
N HIS A 35 7.72 -2.92 -18.02
CA HIS A 35 8.45 -4.17 -18.26
C HIS A 35 9.54 -3.97 -19.31
N VAL A 36 10.75 -4.49 -19.01
CA VAL A 36 11.91 -4.45 -19.91
C VAL A 36 12.08 -5.76 -20.71
N SER A 37 11.24 -6.76 -20.43
CA SER A 37 11.20 -8.04 -21.14
C SER A 37 9.77 -8.57 -21.22
N SER A 38 9.52 -9.56 -22.06
CA SER A 38 8.22 -10.23 -22.17
C SER A 38 7.83 -11.01 -20.92
N ASN A 39 8.81 -11.34 -20.07
CA ASN A 39 8.59 -11.99 -18.78
C ASN A 39 8.62 -10.92 -17.68
N PRO A 40 7.50 -10.69 -16.96
CA PRO A 40 7.48 -9.85 -15.79
C PRO A 40 8.51 -10.33 -14.76
N ALA A 41 9.36 -9.43 -14.30
CA ALA A 41 10.39 -9.69 -13.31
C ALA A 41 10.59 -8.45 -12.43
N PRO A 42 10.99 -8.62 -11.16
CA PRO A 42 11.32 -7.50 -10.30
C PRO A 42 12.61 -6.82 -10.81
N ARG A 43 12.71 -5.52 -10.59
CA ARG A 43 13.92 -4.75 -10.91
C ARG A 43 14.25 -3.83 -9.74
N PRO A 44 15.34 -4.09 -9.00
CA PRO A 44 15.77 -3.19 -7.93
C PRO A 44 15.97 -1.75 -8.43
N PRO A 45 15.77 -0.73 -7.59
CA PRO A 45 16.03 0.65 -7.96
C PRO A 45 17.50 0.84 -8.39
N SER A 46 17.73 1.52 -9.53
CA SER A 46 19.07 1.86 -9.98
C SER A 46 19.67 3.06 -9.24
N HIS A 47 18.83 3.81 -8.54
CA HIS A 47 19.19 4.97 -7.72
C HIS A 47 18.45 4.90 -6.38
N PRO A 48 18.96 5.57 -5.33
CA PRO A 48 18.27 5.62 -4.04
C PRO A 48 16.84 6.15 -4.17
N VAL A 49 15.87 5.36 -3.70
CA VAL A 49 14.47 5.77 -3.62
C VAL A 49 14.32 6.64 -2.39
N ARG A 50 13.88 7.89 -2.55
CA ARG A 50 13.60 8.79 -1.42
C ARG A 50 12.24 8.52 -0.81
N ASP A 51 11.22 8.44 -1.67
CA ASP A 51 9.83 8.22 -1.31
C ASP A 51 9.33 6.94 -1.97
N LEU A 52 8.93 5.97 -1.14
CA LEU A 52 8.20 4.78 -1.55
C LEU A 52 6.74 4.97 -1.19
N ILE A 53 5.89 5.15 -2.19
CA ILE A 53 4.43 5.23 -2.02
C ILE A 53 3.88 3.81 -2.05
N ILE A 54 3.09 3.42 -1.05
CA ILE A 54 2.51 2.08 -0.94
C ILE A 54 0.99 2.16 -0.97
N LEU A 55 0.40 1.58 -2.01
CA LEU A 55 -1.04 1.32 -2.06
C LEU A 55 -1.32 -0.14 -1.69
N ASP A 56 -1.70 -0.36 -0.44
CA ASP A 56 -2.06 -1.67 0.10
C ASP A 56 -3.57 -1.88 0.01
N SER A 57 -4.00 -2.89 -0.75
CA SER A 57 -5.42 -3.22 -0.93
C SER A 57 -5.63 -4.66 -1.34
N SER A 58 -6.89 -5.11 -1.26
CA SER A 58 -7.29 -6.42 -1.77
C SER A 58 -7.39 -6.50 -3.30
N PHE A 59 -7.45 -5.35 -4.00
CA PHE A 59 -7.50 -5.22 -5.47
C PHE A 59 -8.47 -6.19 -6.15
N ASN A 60 -9.74 -6.18 -5.74
CA ASN A 60 -10.71 -7.20 -6.10
C ASN A 60 -12.05 -6.64 -6.62
N PRO A 61 -12.08 -5.99 -7.79
CA PRO A 61 -10.94 -5.51 -8.58
C PRO A 61 -10.37 -4.17 -8.06
N PRO A 62 -9.23 -3.67 -8.57
CA PRO A 62 -8.89 -2.26 -8.47
C PRO A 62 -10.02 -1.36 -9.01
N THR A 63 -10.12 -0.13 -8.51
CA THR A 63 -11.19 0.83 -8.83
C THR A 63 -10.59 2.20 -9.13
N LEU A 64 -11.40 3.13 -9.63
CA LEU A 64 -11.00 4.52 -9.85
C LEU A 64 -10.50 5.18 -8.56
N ALA A 65 -11.09 4.86 -7.41
CA ALA A 65 -10.60 5.35 -6.12
C ALA A 65 -9.15 4.91 -5.83
N HIS A 66 -8.78 3.67 -6.20
CA HIS A 66 -7.39 3.20 -6.06
C HIS A 66 -6.44 4.02 -6.94
N ALA A 67 -6.83 4.26 -8.20
CA ALA A 67 -6.05 5.07 -9.13
C ALA A 67 -5.95 6.53 -8.67
N GLY A 68 -7.04 7.13 -8.20
CA GLY A 68 -7.08 8.50 -7.67
C GLY A 68 -6.16 8.69 -6.46
N MET A 69 -6.17 7.76 -5.50
CA MET A 69 -5.24 7.79 -4.36
C MET A 69 -3.78 7.76 -4.83
N ALA A 70 -3.44 6.86 -5.76
CA ALA A 70 -2.08 6.76 -6.30
C ALA A 70 -1.66 8.04 -7.04
N ARG A 71 -2.52 8.58 -7.93
CA ARG A 71 -2.27 9.81 -8.68
C ARG A 71 -2.04 11.00 -7.76
N SER A 72 -2.92 11.23 -6.79
CA SER A 72 -2.79 12.33 -5.83
C SER A 72 -1.47 12.25 -5.05
N ALA A 73 -1.06 11.05 -4.62
CA ALA A 73 0.20 10.85 -3.93
C ALA A 73 1.41 11.10 -4.85
N LEU A 74 1.37 10.60 -6.08
CA LEU A 74 2.44 10.79 -7.08
C LEU A 74 2.61 12.24 -7.53
N GLN A 75 1.57 13.07 -7.43
CA GLN A 75 1.67 14.50 -7.70
C GLN A 75 2.28 15.27 -6.52
N ALA A 76 1.99 14.84 -5.28
CA ALA A 76 2.46 15.51 -4.07
C ALA A 76 3.92 15.18 -3.74
N HIS A 77 4.36 13.96 -4.06
CA HIS A 77 5.74 13.52 -3.87
C HIS A 77 6.46 13.55 -5.23
N GLY A 78 7.67 14.11 -5.28
CA GLY A 78 8.44 14.23 -6.53
C GLY A 78 8.90 12.89 -7.09
N SER A 79 10.20 12.72 -7.36
CA SER A 79 10.75 11.44 -7.83
C SER A 79 10.48 10.31 -6.81
N SER A 80 9.43 9.54 -7.08
CA SER A 80 8.87 8.53 -6.18
C SER A 80 8.77 7.19 -6.88
N ARG A 81 8.78 6.11 -6.09
CA ARG A 81 8.46 4.76 -6.58
C ARG A 81 7.15 4.29 -5.98
N LEU A 82 6.28 3.67 -6.78
CA LEU A 82 4.99 3.18 -6.31
C LEU A 82 5.05 1.66 -6.10
N MET A 83 4.50 1.18 -4.98
CA MET A 83 4.24 -0.22 -4.72
C MET A 83 2.73 -0.46 -4.63
N LEU A 84 2.22 -1.36 -5.48
CA LEU A 84 0.91 -1.97 -5.32
C LEU A 84 1.08 -3.25 -4.51
N LEU A 85 0.56 -3.26 -3.28
CA LEU A 85 0.82 -4.33 -2.31
C LEU A 85 -0.46 -5.15 -2.03
N LEU A 86 -0.36 -6.46 -2.19
CA LEU A 86 -1.42 -7.41 -1.84
C LEU A 86 -1.01 -8.29 -0.65
N SER A 87 -1.75 -8.21 0.44
CA SER A 87 -1.61 -9.19 1.54
C SER A 87 -2.33 -10.50 1.21
N VAL A 88 -1.60 -11.63 1.27
CA VAL A 88 -2.15 -12.97 1.03
C VAL A 88 -2.85 -13.55 2.26
N ASN A 89 -2.57 -12.99 3.44
CA ASN A 89 -3.16 -13.35 4.73
C ASN A 89 -3.94 -12.15 5.31
N ASN A 90 -4.96 -11.68 4.59
CA ASN A 90 -5.79 -10.58 5.09
C ASN A 90 -6.55 -11.01 6.35
N ALA A 91 -6.46 -10.21 7.42
CA ALA A 91 -7.02 -10.52 8.74
C ALA A 91 -8.56 -10.67 8.75
N ASP A 92 -9.29 -10.06 7.80
CA ASP A 92 -10.74 -9.84 7.92
C ASP A 92 -11.62 -10.36 6.77
N LYS A 93 -11.07 -11.05 5.74
CA LYS A 93 -11.88 -11.41 4.55
C LYS A 93 -11.77 -12.87 4.13
N ALA A 94 -12.91 -13.58 4.16
CA ALA A 94 -13.11 -14.81 3.41
C ALA A 94 -13.06 -14.54 1.88
N PRO A 95 -12.59 -15.47 1.04
CA PRO A 95 -12.39 -15.22 -0.38
C PRO A 95 -13.71 -15.13 -1.17
N LYS A 96 -13.88 -14.05 -1.95
CA LYS A 96 -14.78 -13.85 -3.12
C LYS A 96 -14.08 -12.87 -4.09
N PRO A 97 -14.46 -12.69 -5.36
CA PRO A 97 -14.68 -13.64 -6.45
C PRO A 97 -13.42 -13.91 -7.33
N ALA A 98 -12.41 -13.02 -7.37
CA ALA A 98 -11.19 -13.25 -8.19
C ALA A 98 -10.08 -13.93 -7.38
N SER A 99 -9.34 -14.85 -8.00
CA SER A 99 -8.15 -15.49 -7.41
C SER A 99 -6.98 -14.51 -7.31
N PHE A 100 -6.03 -14.73 -6.40
CA PHE A 100 -4.86 -13.86 -6.25
C PHE A 100 -4.08 -13.64 -7.55
N PRO A 101 -3.80 -14.67 -8.39
CA PRO A 101 -3.14 -14.44 -9.68
C PRO A 101 -3.90 -13.50 -10.63
N VAL A 102 -5.24 -13.55 -10.61
CA VAL A 102 -6.08 -12.64 -11.40
C VAL A 102 -5.99 -11.22 -10.84
N ARG A 103 -6.02 -11.06 -9.51
CA ARG A 103 -5.85 -9.75 -8.86
C ARG A 103 -4.50 -9.12 -9.14
N LEU A 104 -3.42 -9.90 -9.11
CA LEU A 104 -2.09 -9.46 -9.49
C LEU A 104 -2.03 -9.02 -10.96
N GLY A 105 -2.72 -9.72 -11.85
CA GLY A 105 -2.91 -9.27 -13.24
C GLY A 105 -3.64 -7.92 -13.34
N MET A 106 -4.67 -7.70 -12.53
CA MET A 106 -5.38 -6.41 -12.48
C MET A 106 -4.52 -5.29 -11.85
N MET A 107 -3.70 -5.61 -10.84
CA MET A 107 -2.73 -4.67 -10.27
C MET A 107 -1.68 -4.26 -11.30
N GLU A 108 -1.16 -5.21 -12.08
CA GLU A 108 -0.22 -4.92 -13.16
C GLU A 108 -0.86 -4.00 -14.23
N ALA A 109 -2.13 -4.23 -14.58
CA ALA A 109 -2.86 -3.35 -15.48
C ALA A 109 -3.02 -1.92 -14.93
N LEU A 110 -3.39 -1.76 -13.65
CA LEU A 110 -3.43 -0.46 -12.99
C LEU A 110 -2.05 0.22 -12.98
N GLY A 111 -0.99 -0.52 -12.63
CA GLY A 111 0.37 0.01 -12.63
C GLY A 111 0.80 0.48 -14.02
N ARG A 112 0.39 -0.22 -15.08
CA ARG A 112 0.66 0.16 -16.47
C ARG A 112 -0.04 1.46 -16.86
N GLU A 113 -1.30 1.64 -16.44
CA GLU A 113 -2.05 2.88 -16.64
C GLU A 113 -1.29 4.07 -16.01
N LEU A 114 -0.88 3.94 -14.74
CA LEU A 114 -0.16 4.99 -14.03
C LEU A 114 1.21 5.32 -14.65
N VAL A 115 1.96 4.31 -15.10
CA VAL A 115 3.24 4.52 -15.82
C VAL A 115 3.04 5.26 -17.14
N GLY A 116 1.87 5.09 -17.78
CA GLY A 116 1.52 5.83 -19.00
C GLY A 116 1.21 7.31 -18.76
N GLU A 117 0.89 7.68 -17.52
CA GLU A 117 0.50 9.03 -17.12
C GLU A 117 1.64 9.84 -16.48
N VAL A 118 2.56 9.17 -15.80
CA VAL A 118 3.64 9.81 -15.04
C VAL A 118 4.99 9.42 -15.64
N GLU A 119 5.67 10.38 -16.25
CA GLU A 119 6.98 10.17 -16.87
C GLU A 119 8.02 9.70 -15.84
N GLY A 120 8.74 8.63 -16.18
CA GLY A 120 9.79 8.08 -15.32
C GLY A 120 9.30 7.29 -14.11
N LEU A 121 7.99 7.11 -13.94
CA LEU A 121 7.44 6.29 -12.85
C LEU A 121 7.82 4.82 -13.01
N GLU A 122 8.29 4.22 -11.92
CA GLU A 122 8.35 2.77 -11.77
C GLU A 122 7.31 2.28 -10.75
N VAL A 123 6.63 1.19 -11.09
CA VAL A 123 5.59 0.58 -10.24
C VAL A 123 5.95 -0.86 -9.94
N ASP A 124 6.01 -1.21 -8.66
CA ASP A 124 6.20 -2.57 -8.18
C ASP A 124 4.88 -3.23 -7.86
N VAL A 125 4.67 -4.45 -8.36
CA VAL A 125 3.58 -5.33 -7.93
C VAL A 125 4.16 -6.31 -6.92
N ALA A 126 3.72 -6.22 -5.66
CA ALA A 126 4.28 -6.98 -4.55
C ALA A 126 3.22 -7.73 -3.75
N VAL A 127 3.66 -8.80 -3.08
CA VAL A 127 2.86 -9.61 -2.16
C VAL A 127 3.50 -9.68 -0.78
N THR A 128 2.68 -9.76 0.25
CA THR A 128 3.13 -9.92 1.64
C THR A 128 2.26 -10.90 2.42
N THR A 129 2.86 -11.60 3.40
CA THR A 129 2.13 -12.39 4.40
C THR A 129 1.71 -11.55 5.61
N MET A 130 2.18 -10.32 5.72
CA MET A 130 1.95 -9.47 6.89
C MET A 130 0.53 -8.86 6.86
N PRO A 131 -0.23 -8.95 7.95
CA PRO A 131 -1.60 -8.41 7.99
C PRO A 131 -1.64 -6.93 8.38
N PHE A 132 -0.72 -6.47 9.23
CA PHE A 132 -0.73 -5.11 9.79
C PHE A 132 0.28 -4.18 9.12
N PHE A 133 0.00 -2.88 9.10
CA PHE A 133 0.82 -1.86 8.45
C PHE A 133 2.25 -1.78 9.02
N HIS A 134 2.39 -1.86 10.35
CA HIS A 134 3.72 -1.85 11.00
C HIS A 134 4.57 -3.06 10.61
N ASP A 135 3.96 -4.24 10.49
CA ASP A 135 4.65 -5.45 10.04
C ASP A 135 5.00 -5.40 8.54
N LYS A 136 4.11 -4.83 7.71
CA LYS A 136 4.37 -4.57 6.27
C LYS A 136 5.56 -3.63 6.11
N ALA A 137 5.58 -2.51 6.84
CA ALA A 137 6.68 -1.56 6.77
C ALA A 137 8.01 -2.18 7.19
N ARG A 138 8.00 -2.98 8.27
CA ARG A 138 9.18 -3.73 8.72
C ARG A 138 9.65 -4.73 7.67
N ALA A 139 8.74 -5.46 7.04
CA ALA A 139 9.08 -6.41 5.97
C ALA A 139 9.66 -5.71 4.73
N ILE A 140 9.19 -4.50 4.39
CA ILE A 140 9.75 -3.68 3.31
C ILE A 140 11.20 -3.29 3.63
N VAL A 141 11.48 -2.79 4.84
CA VAL A 141 12.85 -2.47 5.27
C VAL A 141 13.74 -3.72 5.23
N GLN A 142 13.28 -4.82 5.82
CA GLN A 142 14.04 -6.07 5.91
C GLN A 142 14.33 -6.72 4.55
N SER A 143 13.52 -6.43 3.52
CA SER A 143 13.78 -6.90 2.16
C SER A 143 15.08 -6.33 1.57
N GLY A 144 15.56 -5.19 2.07
CA GLY A 144 16.70 -4.45 1.53
C GLY A 144 16.46 -3.87 0.13
N PHE A 145 15.26 -4.01 -0.43
CA PHE A 145 14.98 -3.68 -1.84
C PHE A 145 14.97 -2.16 -2.09
N TYR A 146 14.60 -1.36 -1.10
CA TYR A 146 14.40 0.09 -1.23
C TYR A 146 15.37 0.95 -0.41
N GLY A 147 16.35 0.34 0.26
CA GLY A 147 17.23 1.07 1.18
C GLY A 147 16.44 1.78 2.29
N ASP A 148 16.80 3.05 2.55
CA ASP A 148 16.21 3.89 3.61
C ASP A 148 15.05 4.78 3.12
N ALA A 149 14.33 4.34 2.08
CA ALA A 149 13.20 5.09 1.53
C ALA A 149 12.14 5.40 2.60
N THR A 150 11.68 6.64 2.65
CA THR A 150 10.52 7.01 3.47
C THR A 150 9.28 6.34 2.89
N GLN A 151 8.55 5.61 3.73
CA GLN A 151 7.38 4.86 3.30
C GLN A 151 6.11 5.69 3.50
N THR A 152 5.33 5.92 2.45
CA THR A 152 4.03 6.59 2.54
C THR A 152 2.92 5.62 2.21
N PHE A 153 2.20 5.15 3.23
CA PHE A 153 1.07 4.24 3.06
C PHE A 153 -0.20 5.02 2.71
N LEU A 154 -0.84 4.65 1.61
CA LEU A 154 -2.12 5.20 1.20
C LEU A 154 -3.25 4.43 1.90
N ALA A 155 -4.17 5.17 2.51
CA ALA A 155 -5.28 4.60 3.25
C ALA A 155 -6.56 5.44 3.11
N GLY A 156 -7.71 4.79 3.31
CA GLY A 156 -8.95 5.51 3.60
C GLY A 156 -9.09 5.80 5.10
N PHE A 157 -10.03 6.68 5.45
CA PHE A 157 -10.24 7.11 6.84
C PHE A 157 -10.60 5.94 7.77
N ASP A 158 -11.46 5.01 7.36
CA ASP A 158 -11.73 3.75 8.10
C ASP A 158 -10.45 2.99 8.48
N THR A 159 -9.48 2.95 7.57
CA THR A 159 -8.22 2.25 7.79
C THR A 159 -7.35 3.02 8.77
N LEU A 160 -7.34 4.35 8.74
CA LEU A 160 -6.66 5.17 9.74
C LEU A 160 -7.22 4.89 11.15
N VAL A 161 -8.55 4.88 11.31
CA VAL A 161 -9.19 4.57 12.59
C VAL A 161 -8.77 3.18 13.07
N ARG A 162 -8.67 2.20 12.16
CA ARG A 162 -8.16 0.86 12.51
C ARG A 162 -6.69 0.88 12.92
N ILE A 163 -5.82 1.64 12.22
CA ILE A 163 -4.41 1.78 12.58
C ILE A 163 -4.28 2.30 14.01
N PHE A 164 -5.08 3.29 14.41
CA PHE A 164 -5.07 3.84 15.76
C PHE A 164 -5.92 3.09 16.79
N ASN A 165 -6.43 1.89 16.48
CA ASN A 165 -7.24 1.14 17.42
C ASN A 165 -6.39 0.17 18.28
N PRO A 166 -6.35 0.33 19.63
CA PRO A 166 -5.52 -0.50 20.51
C PRO A 166 -5.83 -1.99 20.46
N LYS A 167 -7.05 -2.38 20.04
CA LYS A 167 -7.46 -3.79 19.97
C LYS A 167 -6.59 -4.64 19.04
N TYR A 168 -5.88 -4.03 18.09
CA TYR A 168 -5.02 -4.76 17.14
C TYR A 168 -3.61 -5.02 17.67
N TYR A 169 -3.25 -4.50 18.84
CA TYR A 169 -1.86 -4.55 19.35
C TYR A 169 -1.72 -5.33 20.65
N GLY A 170 -2.83 -5.74 21.27
CA GLY A 170 -2.81 -6.27 22.63
C GLY A 170 -2.54 -5.18 23.68
N GLU A 171 -2.58 -5.58 24.95
CA GLU A 171 -2.39 -4.66 26.07
C GLU A 171 -0.99 -4.03 26.04
N GLY A 172 -0.92 -2.69 25.95
CA GLY A 172 0.33 -1.92 25.88
C GLY A 172 1.14 -2.06 24.57
N GLY A 173 0.68 -2.86 23.61
CA GLY A 173 1.47 -3.18 22.42
C GLY A 173 1.48 -2.11 21.33
N MET A 174 0.55 -1.14 21.37
CA MET A 174 0.42 -0.13 20.31
C MET A 174 1.70 0.69 20.15
N ARG A 175 2.30 1.17 21.24
CA ARG A 175 3.56 1.93 21.21
C ARG A 175 4.73 1.12 20.66
N LEU A 176 4.81 -0.16 21.00
CA LEU A 176 5.85 -1.07 20.50
C LEU A 176 5.72 -1.31 18.99
N ALA A 177 4.48 -1.41 18.49
CA ALA A 177 4.20 -1.66 17.08
C ALA A 177 4.31 -0.39 16.22
N LEU A 178 3.66 0.70 16.65
CA LEU A 178 3.51 1.91 15.85
C LEU A 178 4.65 2.92 16.00
N GLY A 179 5.44 2.86 17.08
CA GLY A 179 6.63 3.71 17.24
C GLY A 179 7.62 3.53 16.07
N PRO A 180 8.21 2.33 15.89
CA PRO A 180 9.12 2.05 14.79
C PRO A 180 8.49 2.23 13.39
N PHE A 181 7.17 2.03 13.28
CA PHE A 181 6.43 2.30 12.06
C PHE A 181 6.45 3.80 11.74
N PHE A 182 6.05 4.68 12.65
CA PHE A 182 5.97 6.11 12.37
C PHE A 182 7.33 6.82 12.33
N ASP A 183 8.39 6.21 12.85
CA ASP A 183 9.78 6.67 12.67
C ASP A 183 10.20 6.68 11.20
N THR A 184 9.69 5.71 10.41
CA THR A 184 10.12 5.48 9.03
C THR A 184 9.00 5.67 8.00
N ALA A 185 7.74 5.64 8.47
CA ALA A 185 6.56 5.71 7.63
C ALA A 185 5.68 6.94 7.94
N LYS A 186 4.86 7.27 6.94
CA LYS A 186 3.76 8.23 6.98
C LYS A 186 2.50 7.51 6.50
N VAL A 187 1.34 8.05 6.87
CA VAL A 187 0.05 7.59 6.34
C VAL A 187 -0.61 8.76 5.62
N ARG A 188 -0.90 8.60 4.34
CA ARG A 188 -1.67 9.58 3.56
C ARG A 188 -3.09 9.06 3.43
N VAL A 189 -4.02 9.81 4.00
CA VAL A 189 -5.41 9.41 4.18
C VAL A 189 -6.29 10.19 3.23
N THR A 190 -6.92 9.49 2.30
CA THR A 190 -7.93 10.08 1.42
C THR A 190 -9.29 10.02 2.12
N THR A 191 -9.87 11.19 2.39
CA THR A 191 -11.19 11.29 3.01
C THR A 191 -12.25 10.84 2.04
N ARG A 192 -13.28 10.21 2.58
CA ARG A 192 -14.51 9.91 1.84
C ARG A 192 -15.67 10.38 2.71
N PRO A 193 -16.37 11.45 2.33
CA PRO A 193 -17.61 11.81 3.02
C PRO A 193 -18.59 10.64 2.98
N ASP A 194 -19.02 10.20 4.16
CA ASP A 194 -20.00 9.14 4.30
C ASP A 194 -20.81 9.31 5.59
N GLU A 195 -21.81 8.47 5.79
CA GLU A 195 -22.67 8.50 6.98
C GLU A 195 -21.96 8.04 8.27
N THR A 196 -20.79 7.39 8.16
CA THR A 196 -20.09 6.80 9.30
C THR A 196 -19.12 7.80 9.95
N TRP A 197 -18.36 8.51 9.14
CA TRP A 197 -17.30 9.42 9.59
C TRP A 197 -17.56 10.88 9.24
N GLY A 198 -18.69 11.15 8.56
CA GLY A 198 -19.08 12.51 8.23
C GLY A 198 -18.22 13.12 7.13
N GLY A 199 -18.28 14.45 7.03
CA GLY A 199 -17.56 15.23 6.02
C GLY A 199 -16.06 15.33 6.26
N VAL A 200 -15.36 15.98 5.32
CA VAL A 200 -13.90 16.21 5.38
C VAL A 200 -13.49 16.89 6.68
N GLU A 201 -14.21 17.93 7.09
CA GLU A 201 -13.91 18.68 8.32
C GLU A 201 -14.09 17.85 9.59
N GLU A 202 -15.09 16.96 9.63
CA GLU A 202 -15.30 16.06 10.76
C GLU A 202 -14.18 15.02 10.87
N GLN A 203 -13.71 14.51 9.72
CA GLN A 203 -12.56 13.60 9.66
C GLN A 203 -11.25 14.30 10.08
N ARG A 204 -11.04 15.56 9.67
CA ARG A 204 -9.90 16.37 10.15
C ARG A 204 -9.98 16.67 11.64
N ALA A 205 -11.16 17.04 12.13
CA ALA A 205 -11.41 17.29 13.55
C ALA A 205 -11.19 16.04 14.40
N TRP A 206 -11.60 14.86 13.91
CA TRP A 206 -11.34 13.58 14.58
C TRP A 206 -9.84 13.33 14.74
N LEU A 207 -9.04 13.48 13.68
CA LEU A 207 -7.60 13.24 13.73
C LEU A 207 -6.91 14.22 14.71
N THR A 208 -7.22 15.51 14.62
CA THR A 208 -6.61 16.54 15.47
C THR A 208 -7.08 16.50 16.92
N GLY A 209 -8.30 16.02 17.17
CA GLY A 209 -8.88 15.82 18.50
C GLY A 209 -8.44 14.52 19.18
N THR A 210 -7.91 13.55 18.42
CA THR A 210 -7.53 12.24 18.96
C THR A 210 -6.38 12.38 19.97
N LYS A 211 -6.57 11.78 21.15
CA LYS A 211 -5.57 11.64 22.20
C LYS A 211 -5.02 10.22 22.22
N LEU A 212 -4.08 9.94 21.32
CA LEU A 212 -3.46 8.63 21.19
C LEU A 212 -2.75 8.21 22.48
N GLY A 213 -2.21 9.16 23.23
CA GLY A 213 -1.60 8.92 24.54
C GLY A 213 -2.56 8.25 25.54
N GLU A 214 -3.86 8.53 25.47
CA GLU A 214 -4.89 7.96 26.37
C GLU A 214 -5.22 6.49 26.04
N VAL A 215 -4.91 6.04 24.82
CA VAL A 215 -5.19 4.68 24.33
C VAL A 215 -3.92 3.85 24.11
N GLY A 216 -2.79 4.29 24.69
CA GLY A 216 -1.51 3.58 24.64
C GLY A 216 -0.66 3.86 23.40
N GLY A 217 -1.03 4.86 22.60
CA GLY A 217 -0.27 5.38 21.47
C GLY A 217 0.57 6.62 21.83
N ASP A 218 1.01 7.36 20.81
CA ASP A 218 1.75 8.62 20.93
C ASP A 218 1.06 9.73 20.12
N ASP A 219 0.76 10.86 20.77
CA ASP A 219 0.10 11.99 20.13
C ASP A 219 0.91 12.59 18.97
N ALA A 220 2.25 12.43 19.00
CA ALA A 220 3.11 12.92 17.92
C ALA A 220 2.85 12.21 16.57
N TRP A 221 2.28 11.01 16.57
CA TRP A 221 1.97 10.28 15.34
C TRP A 221 0.86 10.95 14.52
N VAL A 222 0.03 11.80 15.13
CA VAL A 222 -0.93 12.63 14.40
C VAL A 222 -0.22 13.48 13.34
N GLY A 223 0.97 14.01 13.65
CA GLY A 223 1.80 14.77 12.71
C GLY A 223 2.43 13.94 11.59
N ARG A 224 2.27 12.61 11.61
CA ARG A 224 2.72 11.68 10.56
C ARG A 224 1.58 11.23 9.64
N VAL A 225 0.38 11.77 9.86
CA VAL A 225 -0.79 11.51 9.04
C VAL A 225 -1.13 12.75 8.23
N GLU A 226 -1.24 12.58 6.92
CA GLU A 226 -1.68 13.63 6.00
C GLU A 226 -3.10 13.33 5.53
N ILE A 227 -4.03 14.26 5.75
CA ILE A 227 -5.41 14.13 5.27
C ILE A 227 -5.58 14.92 3.97
N VAL A 228 -5.99 14.21 2.91
CA VAL A 228 -6.28 14.76 1.58
C VAL A 228 -7.72 14.47 1.18
N GLU A 229 -8.30 15.37 0.41
CA GLU A 229 -9.66 15.20 -0.11
C GLU A 229 -9.65 14.21 -1.28
N GLY A 230 -10.64 13.32 -1.31
CA GLY A 230 -10.88 12.46 -2.46
C GLY A 230 -11.65 13.21 -3.52
N ASP A 231 -11.31 13.01 -4.80
CA ASP A 231 -12.09 13.57 -5.90
C ASP A 231 -13.54 13.03 -5.86
N GLU A 232 -14.52 13.92 -5.94
CA GLU A 232 -15.93 13.60 -6.11
C GLU A 232 -16.17 12.98 -7.51
N GLY A 233 -15.83 11.70 -7.72
CA GLY A 233 -16.04 11.10 -9.04
C GLY A 233 -15.46 9.72 -9.34
N GLY A 234 -15.30 8.86 -8.32
CA GLY A 234 -14.83 7.47 -8.49
C GLY A 234 -15.94 6.44 -8.49
#